data_AF-A0A062TX89-F1
#
_entry.id   AF-A0A062TX89-F1
#
_cell.length_a   1.000
_cell.length_b   1.000
_cell.length_c   1.000
_cell.angle_alpha   90.00
_cell.angle_beta   90.00
_cell.angle_gamma   90.00
#
_symmetry.space_group_name_H-M   'P 1'
#
loop_
_entity.id
_entity.type
_entity.pdbx_description
1 polymer ?
#
loop_
_entity_poly.entity_id
_entity_poly.type
_entity_poly.pdbx_seq_one_letter_code
_entity_poly.pdbx_strand_id
1 'polypeptide(L)' 'MSDPINLNKFRKAKAKAEKEQRAVENRAKFGRTKADKTLDKARADKVIRLTDGHRLKDNPEDRG' A
#
# COMPACT_ATOMS: atom_id res chain seq x y z
N MET A 1 5.69 -27.19 40.18
CA MET A 1 6.39 -27.16 38.88
C MET A 1 6.15 -25.81 38.23
N SER A 2 7.19 -25.13 37.74
CA SER A 2 7.04 -23.90 36.96
C SER A 2 7.31 -24.23 35.50
N ASP A 3 6.33 -24.04 34.62
CA ASP A 3 6.50 -24.28 33.19
C ASP A 3 7.40 -23.21 32.58
N PRO A 4 8.40 -23.58 31.75
CA PRO A 4 9.27 -22.61 31.11
C PRO A 4 8.47 -21.78 30.08
N ILE A 5 8.23 -20.51 30.40
CA ILE A 5 7.55 -19.58 29.49
C ILE A 5 8.50 -19.17 28.37
N ASN A 6 8.08 -19.38 27.12
CA ASN A 6 8.84 -18.96 25.95
C ASN A 6 8.67 -17.44 25.71
N LEU A 7 9.67 -16.68 26.14
CA LEU A 7 9.72 -15.21 26.00
C LEU A 7 9.67 -14.74 24.54
N ASN A 8 10.15 -15.54 23.58
CA ASN A 8 10.10 -15.18 22.16
C ASN A 8 8.68 -15.18 21.62
N LYS A 9 7.85 -16.15 22.01
CA LYS A 9 6.41 -16.17 21.67
C LYS A 9 5.70 -14.96 22.25
N PHE A 10 6.00 -14.61 23.50
CA PHE A 10 5.41 -13.44 24.15
C PHE A 10 5.78 -12.12 23.45
N ARG A 11 7.07 -11.92 23.13
CA ARG A 11 7.54 -10.76 22.35
C ARG A 11 6.87 -10.68 20.97
N LYS A 12 6.74 -11.81 20.27
CA LYS A 12 6.03 -11.87 18.98
C LYS A 12 4.56 -11.50 19.11
N ALA A 13 3.87 -11.99 20.15
CA ALA A 13 2.48 -11.66 20.40
C ALA A 13 2.30 -10.15 20.66
N LYS A 14 3.17 -9.55 21.50
CA LYS A 14 3.17 -8.12 21.76
C LYS A 14 3.42 -7.30 20.48
N ALA A 15 4.42 -7.68 19.69
CA ALA A 15 4.72 -7.01 18.42
C ALA A 15 3.54 -7.09 17.41
N LYS A 16 2.81 -8.21 17.40
CA LYS A 16 1.62 -8.37 16.56
C LYS A 16 0.49 -7.44 17.03
N ALA A 17 0.22 -7.38 18.34
CA ALA A 17 -0.78 -6.49 18.92
C ALA A 17 -0.48 -5.01 18.64
N GLU A 18 0.78 -4.57 18.81
CA GLU A 18 1.19 -3.20 18.49
C GLU A 18 1.02 -2.87 16.99
N LYS A 19 1.22 -3.86 16.11
CA LYS A 19 1.03 -3.68 14.66
C LYS A 19 -0.45 -3.55 14.32
N GLU A 20 -1.32 -4.31 14.97
CA GLU A 20 -2.77 -4.23 14.81
C GLU A 20 -3.32 -2.89 15.32
N GLN A 21 -2.89 -2.43 16.49
CA GLN A 21 -3.26 -1.10 17.03
C GLN A 21 -2.86 0.02 16.07
N ARG A 22 -1.61 0.01 15.58
CA ARG A 22 -1.15 0.96 14.56
C ARG A 22 -1.97 0.88 13.27
N ALA A 23 -2.42 -0.30 12.86
CA ALA A 23 -3.27 -0.45 11.69
C ALA A 23 -4.65 0.18 11.90
N VAL A 24 -5.26 -0.01 13.08
CA VAL A 24 -6.53 0.61 13.47
C VAL A 24 -6.39 2.13 13.53
N GLU A 25 -5.34 2.64 14.19
CA GLU A 25 -5.06 4.08 14.24
C GLU A 25 -4.88 4.67 12.84
N ASN A 26 -4.16 4.01 11.95
CA ASN A 26 -3.98 4.49 10.59
C ASN A 26 -5.31 4.48 9.81
N ARG A 27 -6.18 3.50 10.05
CA ARG A 27 -7.52 3.44 9.44
C ARG A 27 -8.40 4.58 9.95
N ALA A 28 -8.34 4.91 11.24
CA ALA A 28 -9.06 6.03 11.83
C ALA A 28 -8.51 7.40 11.40
N LYS A 29 -7.18 7.58 11.43
CA LYS A 29 -6.50 8.86 11.12
C LYS A 29 -6.56 9.22 9.65
N PHE A 30 -6.43 8.25 8.75
CA PHE A 30 -6.27 8.52 7.31
C PHE A 30 -7.45 8.05 6.46
N GLY A 31 -8.43 7.34 7.03
CA GLY A 31 -9.62 6.83 6.33
C GLY A 31 -9.33 5.79 5.24
N ARG A 32 -8.07 5.57 4.87
CA ARG A 32 -7.60 4.65 3.83
C ARG A 32 -6.37 3.92 4.32
N THR A 33 -6.30 2.61 4.06
CA THR A 33 -5.14 1.80 4.44
C THR A 33 -3.96 2.05 3.49
N LYS A 34 -2.75 1.64 3.88
CA LYS A 34 -1.59 1.67 2.95
C LYS A 34 -1.88 0.86 1.68
N ALA A 35 -2.57 -0.27 1.81
CA ALA A 35 -2.95 -1.12 0.67
C ALA A 35 -3.86 -0.36 -0.31
N ASP A 36 -4.86 0.36 0.20
CA ASP A 36 -5.76 1.16 -0.63
C ASP A 36 -4.99 2.28 -1.35
N LYS A 37 -4.09 2.97 -0.65
CA LYS A 37 -3.22 3.99 -1.25
C LYS A 37 -2.33 3.43 -2.36
N THR A 38 -1.75 2.25 -2.15
CA THR A 38 -0.92 1.61 -3.19
C THR A 38 -1.75 1.16 -4.38
N LEU A 39 -2.98 0.70 -4.16
CA LEU A 39 -3.88 0.25 -5.20
C LEU A 39 -4.36 1.45 -6.04
N ASP A 40 -4.75 2.55 -5.39
CA ASP A 40 -5.10 3.80 -6.07
C ASP A 40 -3.93 4.35 -6.89
N LYS A 41 -2.71 4.33 -6.33
CA LYS A 41 -1.51 4.75 -7.07
C LYS A 41 -1.25 3.87 -8.29
N ALA A 42 -1.34 2.54 -8.15
CA ALA A 42 -1.17 1.62 -9.26
C ALA A 42 -2.25 1.80 -10.35
N ARG A 43 -3.49 2.10 -9.96
CA ARG A 43 -4.57 2.45 -10.90
C ARG A 43 -4.27 3.76 -11.63
N ALA A 44 -3.85 4.80 -10.92
CA ALA A 44 -3.47 6.08 -11.52
C ALA A 44 -2.30 5.91 -12.49
N ASP A 45 -1.25 5.19 -12.11
CA ASP A 45 -0.10 4.91 -12.95
C ASP A 45 -0.50 4.12 -14.22
N LYS A 46 -1.43 3.18 -14.10
CA LYS A 46 -1.97 2.43 -15.26
C LYS A 46 -2.74 3.35 -16.21
N VAL A 47 -3.57 4.24 -15.67
CA VAL A 47 -4.32 5.22 -16.48
C VAL A 47 -3.34 6.14 -17.20
N ILE A 48 -2.34 6.68 -16.50
CA ILE A 48 -1.31 7.55 -17.09
C ILE A 48 -0.60 6.85 -18.24
N ARG A 49 -0.10 5.62 -18.03
CA ARG A 49 0.58 4.85 -19.08
C ARG A 49 -0.32 4.55 -20.27
N LEU A 50 -1.59 4.25 -20.02
CA LEU A 50 -2.57 4.03 -21.08
C LEU A 50 -2.79 5.30 -21.90
N THR A 51 -3.00 6.45 -21.23
CA THR A 51 -3.13 7.74 -21.92
C THR A 51 -1.85 8.16 -22.63
N ASP A 52 -0.67 7.93 -22.06
CA ASP A 52 0.61 8.26 -22.69
C ASP A 52 0.90 7.37 -23.92
N GLY A 53 0.53 6.08 -23.87
CA GLY A 53 0.64 5.18 -25.02
C GLY A 53 -0.36 5.50 -26.13
N HIS A 54 -1.53 6.04 -25.77
CA HIS A 54 -2.54 6.52 -26.74
C HIS A 54 -2.37 7.98 -27.14
N ARG A 55 -1.47 8.71 -26.47
CA ARG A 55 -1.04 10.02 -26.91
C ARG A 55 -0.16 9.78 -28.12
N LEU A 56 -0.81 9.75 -29.29
CA LEU A 56 -0.16 9.99 -30.56
C LEU A 56 0.68 11.23 -30.31
N LYS A 57 2.01 11.10 -30.41
CA LYS A 57 2.85 12.29 -30.50
C LYS A 57 2.29 12.97 -31.74
N ASP A 58 1.51 14.02 -31.54
CA ASP A 58 1.16 14.96 -32.61
C ASP A 58 2.49 15.56 -33.02
N ASN A 59 3.21 14.82 -33.86
CA ASN A 59 4.32 15.31 -34.62
C ASN A 59 3.63 15.92 -35.85
N PRO A 60 3.51 17.25 -35.92
CA PRO A 60 2.79 17.91 -37.01
C PRO A 60 3.46 17.72 -38.38
N GLU A 61 4.61 17.02 -38.45
CA GLU A 61 5.40 16.82 -39.67
C GLU A 61 5.11 15.50 -40.42
N ASP A 62 4.21 14.64 -39.93
CA ASP A 62 3.90 13.35 -40.61
C ASP A 62 2.54 13.35 -41.33
N ARG A 63 1.96 14.55 -41.53
CA ARG A 63 0.82 14.75 -42.42
C ARG A 63 1.26 15.42 -43.72
N GLY A 64 1.76 14.60 -44.65
CA GLY A 64 1.75 14.83 -46.11
C GLY A 64 2.41 16.11 -46.61
#